data_AF-A0A9D4QZX8-F1
#
_entry.id   AF-A0A9D4QZX8-F1
#
_cell.length_a   1.000
_cell.length_b   1.000
_cell.length_c   1.000
_cell.angle_alpha   90.00
_cell.angle_beta   90.00
_cell.angle_gamma   90.00
#
_symmetry.space_group_name_H-M   'P 1'
#
loop_
_entity.id
_entity.type
_entity.pdbx_description
1 polymer ?
#
loop_
_entity_poly.entity_id
_entity_poly.type
_entity_poly.pdbx_seq_one_letter_code
_entity_poly.pdbx_strand_id
1 'polypeptide(L)' 'MVWQRVPVASSTGGVSINVFRCPVRDRMTASKWALDRHLKTHSADKPYVCHICSKTFKYKDSWSNHTKMHSMNESL' A
#
# COMPACT_ATOMS: atom_id res chain seq x y z
N MET A 1 -10.81 14.84 -0.14
CA MET A 1 -10.78 13.39 0.16
C MET A 1 -10.89 13.23 1.67
N VAL A 2 -12.07 12.85 2.16
CA VAL A 2 -12.40 12.83 3.60
C VAL A 2 -11.92 11.49 4.18
N TRP A 3 -10.95 11.55 5.09
CA TRP A 3 -10.41 10.38 5.76
C TRP A 3 -11.31 10.05 6.95
N GLN A 4 -12.03 8.92 6.92
CA GLN A 4 -12.86 8.51 8.05
C GLN A 4 -11.99 7.78 9.09
N ARG A 5 -11.76 8.45 10.22
CA ARG A 5 -11.20 7.85 11.43
C ARG A 5 -12.33 7.17 12.17
N VAL A 6 -12.24 5.85 12.33
CA VAL A 6 -13.25 5.06 13.03
C VAL A 6 -12.66 4.59 14.35
N PRO A 7 -13.27 4.90 15.50
CA PRO A 7 -12.89 4.30 16.76
C PRO A 7 -13.34 2.83 16.74
N VAL A 8 -12.40 1.90 16.89
CA VAL A 8 -12.73 0.48 17.07
C VAL A 8 -12.48 0.10 18.53
N ALA A 9 -13.45 -0.59 19.14
CA ALA A 9 -13.29 -1.16 20.46
C ALA A 9 -12.39 -2.40 20.35
N SER A 10 -11.20 -2.32 20.94
CA SER A 10 -10.30 -3.47 21.04
C SER A 10 -10.90 -4.48 22.01
N SER A 11 -10.94 -5.76 21.65
CA SER A 11 -11.55 -6.84 22.45
C SER A 11 -10.91 -7.02 23.82
N THR A 12 -9.72 -6.46 24.04
CA THR A 12 -8.99 -6.48 25.31
C THR A 12 -8.95 -5.08 25.91
N GLY A 13 -9.89 -4.82 26.83
CA GLY A 13 -9.80 -3.76 27.83
C GLY A 13 -9.74 -2.32 27.29
N GLY A 14 -10.91 -1.73 27.01
CA GLY A 14 -11.16 -0.27 27.09
C GLY A 14 -10.35 0.69 26.21
N VAL A 15 -9.32 0.23 25.50
CA VAL A 15 -8.49 1.08 24.64
C VAL A 15 -9.17 1.22 23.27
N SER A 16 -9.72 2.41 23.03
CA SER A 16 -10.23 2.83 21.74
C SER A 16 -9.06 3.16 20.81
N ILE A 17 -8.77 2.23 19.90
CA ILE A 17 -7.77 2.46 18.87
C ILE A 17 -8.45 3.17 17.71
N ASN A 18 -7.84 4.28 17.28
CA ASN A 18 -8.28 4.98 16.10
C ASN A 18 -7.72 4.27 14.87
N VAL A 19 -8.59 3.68 14.07
CA VAL A 19 -8.22 3.07 12.79
C VAL A 19 -8.74 3.90 11.62
N PHE A 20 -8.10 3.72 10.47
CA PHE A 20 -8.47 4.36 9.23
C PHE A 20 -9.18 3.36 8.33
N ARG A 21 -10.44 3.63 8.02
CA ARG A 21 -11.30 2.79 7.17
C ARG A 21 -11.13 3.18 5.70
N CYS A 22 -10.99 2.18 4.84
CA CYS A 22 -11.03 2.40 3.40
C CYS A 22 -12.47 2.68 2.94
N PRO A 23 -12.70 3.72 2.11
CA PRO A 23 -14.04 4.03 1.59
C PRO A 23 -14.51 3.08 0.47
N VAL A 24 -13.61 2.32 -0.14
CA VAL A 24 -13.92 1.45 -1.30
C VAL A 24 -14.21 0.00 -0.88
N ARG A 25 -13.68 -0.45 0.27
CA ARG A 25 -13.83 -1.82 0.77
C ARG A 25 -13.72 -1.88 2.29
N ASP A 26 -14.19 -2.97 2.89
CA ASP A 26 -14.11 -3.19 4.34
C ASP A 26 -12.70 -3.63 4.78
N ARG A 27 -11.73 -2.73 4.58
CA ARG A 27 -10.36 -2.89 5.08
C ARG A 27 -10.02 -1.73 6.01
N MET A 28 -9.56 -2.09 7.21
CA MET A 28 -9.10 -1.15 8.23
C MET A 28 -7.57 -1.16 8.27
N THR A 29 -6.98 -0.01 8.56
CA THR A 29 -5.53 0.17 8.70
C THR A 29 -5.23 0.94 9.98
N ALA A 30 -4.11 0.63 10.62
CA ALA A 30 -3.74 1.26 11.90
C ALA A 30 -3.25 2.71 11.75
N SER A 31 -2.90 3.17 10.55
CA SER A 31 -2.33 4.50 10.33
C SER A 31 -2.74 5.12 9.00
N LYS A 32 -2.73 6.46 8.95
CA LYS A 32 -3.06 7.23 7.73
C LYS A 32 -2.12 6.90 6.59
N TRP A 33 -0.81 6.77 6.86
CA TRP A 33 0.18 6.37 5.86
C TRP A 33 -0.13 4.99 5.25
N ALA A 34 -0.52 4.03 6.08
CA ALA A 34 -0.93 2.72 5.61
C ALA A 34 -2.21 2.78 4.77
N LEU A 35 -3.17 3.64 5.14
CA LEU A 35 -4.36 3.87 4.33
C LEU A 35 -4.01 4.51 2.98
N ASP A 36 -3.18 5.55 2.95
CA ASP A 36 -2.77 6.22 1.71
C ASP A 36 -2.07 5.25 0.74
N ARG A 37 -1.11 4.48 1.26
CA ARG A 37 -0.47 3.39 0.50
C ARG A 37 -1.50 2.35 0.05
N HIS A 38 -2.44 1.98 0.91
CA HIS A 38 -3.53 1.09 0.53
C HIS A 38 -4.42 1.68 -0.55
N LEU A 39 -4.73 2.98 -0.55
CA LEU A 39 -5.59 3.60 -1.56
C LEU A 39 -4.95 3.61 -2.94
N LYS A 40 -3.61 3.68 -3.02
CA LYS A 40 -2.90 3.45 -4.29
C LYS A 40 -3.40 2.15 -4.90
N THR A 41 -3.61 1.11 -4.07
CA THR A 41 -4.59 0.00 -4.22
C THR A 41 -5.55 0.01 -5.39
N HIS A 42 -6.42 1.00 -5.30
CA HIS A 42 -7.62 1.14 -6.12
C HIS A 42 -7.31 1.90 -7.39
N SER A 43 -6.25 2.70 -7.39
CA SER A 43 -5.74 3.32 -8.61
C SER A 43 -5.07 2.28 -9.50
N ALA A 44 -5.45 2.24 -10.77
CA ALA A 44 -4.75 1.47 -11.80
C ALA A 44 -3.39 2.10 -12.18
N ASP A 45 -3.08 3.28 -11.64
CA ASP A 45 -1.82 3.98 -11.88
C ASP A 45 -0.63 3.15 -11.37
N LYS A 46 0.27 2.82 -12.31
CA LYS A 46 1.51 2.09 -12.05
C LYS A 46 2.66 2.91 -12.63
N PRO A 47 3.10 3.97 -11.94
CA PRO A 47 4.08 4.90 -12.48
C PRO A 47 5.50 4.31 -12.52
N TYR A 48 5.73 3.17 -11.87
CA TYR A 48 7.05 2.57 -11.76
C TYR A 48 7.21 1.44 -12.78
N VAL A 49 7.78 1.75 -13.94
CA VAL A 49 8.05 0.77 -15.00
C VAL A 49 9.51 0.32 -14.93
N CYS A 50 9.74 -0.98 -14.99
CA CYS A 50 11.07 -1.52 -15.21
C CYS A 50 11.43 -1.41 -16.69
N HIS A 51 12.48 -0.66 -17.03
CA HIS A 51 12.90 -0.51 -18.43
C HIS A 51 13.60 -1.75 -19.00
N ILE A 52 13.97 -2.71 -18.15
CA ILE A 52 14.67 -3.93 -18.54
C ILE A 52 13.67 -4.99 -19.03
N CYS A 53 12.62 -5.27 -18.25
CA CYS A 53 11.61 -6.29 -18.60
C CYS A 53 10.19 -5.73 -18.81
N SER A 54 10.03 -4.41 -18.85
CA SER A 54 8.74 -3.71 -19.00
C SER A 54 7.69 -4.03 -17.91
N LYS A 55 8.08 -4.69 -16.81
CA LYS A 55 7.17 -4.95 -15.69
C LYS A 55 6.80 -3.65 -14.99
N THR A 56 5.50 -3.46 -14.79
CA THR A 56 4.94 -2.29 -14.11
C THR A 56 4.66 -2.59 -12.64
N PHE A 57 5.07 -1.67 -11.77
CA PHE A 57 4.90 -1.77 -10.33
C PHE A 57 4.12 -0.59 -9.81
N LYS A 58 3.43 -0.86 -8.70
CA LYS A 58 2.57 0.10 -8.01
C LYS A 58 3.30 0.93 -6.95
N TYR A 59 4.40 0.39 -6.45
CA TYR A 59 5.18 0.98 -5.36
C TYR A 59 6.65 1.08 -5.73
N LYS A 60 7.30 2.15 -5.27
CA LYS A 60 8.72 2.43 -5.51
C LYS A 60 9.62 1.37 -4.88
N ASP A 61 9.33 0.92 -3.67
CA ASP A 61 10.11 -0.12 -2.97
C ASP A 61 10.12 -1.43 -3.76
N SER A 62 8.95 -1.84 -4.25
CA SER A 62 8.79 -3.07 -5.02
C SER A 62 9.53 -3.00 -6.36
N TRP A 63 9.43 -1.85 -7.07
CA TRP A 63 10.20 -1.59 -8.28
C TRP A 63 11.70 -1.55 -8.02
N SER A 64 12.14 -0.84 -6.97
CA SER A 64 13.57 -0.68 -6.65
C SER A 64 14.20 -1.99 -6.23
N ASN A 65 13.49 -2.84 -5.48
CA ASN A 65 13.97 -4.18 -5.16
C ASN A 65 14.04 -5.05 -6.42
N HIS A 66 13.03 -4.94 -7.30
CA HIS A 66 13.02 -5.66 -8.56
C HIS A 66 14.15 -5.25 -9.51
N THR A 67 14.46 -3.96 -9.66
CA THR A 67 15.57 -3.50 -10.51
C THR A 67 16.93 -3.94 -9.96
N LYS A 68 17.08 -4.03 -8.63
CA LYS A 68 18.26 -4.62 -8.02
C LYS A 68 18.43 -6.10 -8.37
N MET A 69 17.34 -6.85 -8.51
CA MET A 69 17.43 -8.25 -8.96
C MET A 69 18.01 -8.31 -10.37
N HIS A 70 17.59 -7.47 -11.32
CA HIS A 70 18.21 -7.44 -12.65
C HIS A 70 19.73 -7.21 -12.63
N SER A 71 20.25 -6.48 -11.65
CA SER A 71 21.69 -6.28 -11.46
C SER A 71 22.41 -7.50 -10.87
N MET A 72 21.68 -8.43 -10.24
CA MET A 72 22.22 -9.63 -9.57
C MET A 72 21.92 -10.92 -10.34
N ASN A 73 20.82 -10.94 -11.07
CA ASN A 73 20.41 -12.01 -11.96
C ASN A 73 19.89 -11.40 -13.26
N GLU A 74 20.66 -11.56 -14.31
CA GLU A 74 20.29 -11.23 -15.69
C GLU A 74 19.14 -12.17 -16.09
N SER A 75 17.92 -11.85 -15.65
CA SER A 75 16.72 -12.57 -16.03
C SER A 75 16.41 -12.16 -17.48
N LEU A 76 17.01 -12.90 -18.41
CA LEU A 76 16.68 -12.98 -19.84
C LEU A 76 15.17 -13.15 -20.05
#